data_AF-A0A9E3I2J6-F1
#
_entry.id   AF-A0A9E3I2J6-F1
#
_cell.length_a   1.000
_cell.length_b   1.000
_cell.length_c   1.000
_cell.angle_alpha   90.00
_cell.angle_beta   90.00
_cell.angle_gamma   90.00
#
_symmetry.space_group_name_H-M   'P 1'
#
loop_
_entity.id
_entity.type
_entity.pdbx_description
1 polymer ?
#
loop_
_entity_poly.entity_id
_entity_poly.type
_entity_poly.pdbx_seq_one_letter_code
_entity_poly.pdbx_strand_id
1 'polypeptide(L)'
;MKIKAWNNIWLIILIFVFIGSQFEKGQSAEPNAAPGERIISFPTGSSMGKLSVRDLGSTEAGDWTDLGEARGDITVPAGKELRLKVPPEHSGDLSPLAGLEASDLQELILDNTKVGDTELVHLKGLTSLKLLKVNKKPVTGKSHPFLGKPLGELKFTSTKGEQIDISQYKGKVVLVDFWAVWCGPCIGELPNVKRTYNKYHDDGFEIIGISLDRSREKLEKFIEENDMPWPQYFDGKGWDNEISTSFDIQSIPSTFLLDGQGIVRYANLRGSALDLAVAEALGNPSSSTGQITDAGLAHLKGLASLETLHFENTQVGNDGLAHLKDLTSLKVLYLGGSEVTDAGLAHLRNLGTLEQLCVHNTKITNAGLAHLKDLTGLEYLCIHNTFVSDAGLAYLKGLTSLKTLYLHNTQVTDTGLDHLKGLIRLEKLNLRGTKVSNVGLTELKQALPNCIISEPAAPKARRGPTTPWVERLEDIMDAEIPFHLQIVIAAIAIPIVCLIVAVFLRIATRWAVRFEVPYWTAYKIAIITSVVGFVIGIPFNIIGIILAHLLDFVLTFFVQSAIYGTMIKYPESNESIGYGKGLLISLYLLLIGLVVGLVIALFIFILMAVTQYA
;
A
#
# COMPACT_ATOMS: atom_id res chain seq x y z
N MET A 1 -27.43 -71.41 -47.49
CA MET A 1 -26.36 -72.17 -46.80
C MET A 1 -25.30 -72.53 -47.83
N LYS A 2 -23.99 -72.42 -47.66
CA LYS A 2 -23.09 -71.73 -46.70
C LYS A 2 -21.71 -71.82 -47.41
N ILE A 3 -21.19 -70.72 -47.94
CA ILE A 3 -19.80 -70.62 -48.42
C ILE A 3 -19.26 -69.29 -47.91
N LYS A 4 -18.60 -69.30 -46.73
CA LYS A 4 -17.85 -68.16 -46.20
C LYS A 4 -16.98 -68.59 -45.01
N ALA A 5 -15.85 -69.20 -45.31
CA ALA A 5 -14.66 -69.31 -44.47
C ALA A 5 -13.53 -69.64 -45.46
N TRP A 6 -12.33 -69.11 -45.28
CA TRP A 6 -11.09 -69.25 -46.09
C TRP A 6 -10.43 -67.95 -46.59
N ASN A 7 -11.00 -66.76 -46.36
CA ASN A 7 -10.35 -65.49 -46.76
C ASN A 7 -9.65 -64.68 -45.64
N ASN A 8 -9.59 -65.14 -44.39
CA ASN A 8 -9.09 -64.33 -43.27
C ASN A 8 -7.72 -64.74 -42.69
N ILE A 9 -7.04 -65.76 -43.22
CA ILE A 9 -5.74 -66.20 -42.67
C ILE A 9 -4.56 -65.51 -43.36
N TRP A 10 -4.66 -65.18 -44.66
CA TRP A 10 -3.58 -64.51 -45.39
C TRP A 10 -3.46 -63.00 -45.09
N LEU A 11 -4.53 -62.35 -44.62
CA LEU A 11 -4.50 -60.92 -44.27
C LEU A 11 -3.78 -60.66 -42.93
N ILE A 12 -3.75 -61.63 -42.02
CA ILE A 12 -3.12 -61.50 -40.70
C ILE A 12 -1.59 -61.63 -40.80
N ILE A 13 -1.08 -62.46 -41.70
CA ILE A 13 0.38 -62.65 -41.87
C ILE A 13 1.03 -61.42 -42.55
N LEU A 14 0.32 -60.73 -43.45
CA LEU A 14 0.83 -59.50 -44.08
C LEU A 14 0.87 -58.29 -43.14
N ILE A 15 0.02 -58.23 -42.11
CA ILE A 15 0.07 -57.16 -41.10
C ILE A 15 1.24 -57.38 -40.12
N PHE A 16 1.60 -58.63 -39.81
CA PHE A 16 2.75 -58.91 -38.95
C PHE A 16 4.11 -58.68 -39.62
N VAL A 17 4.22 -58.85 -40.94
CA VAL A 17 5.49 -58.59 -41.66
C VAL A 17 5.70 -57.09 -41.95
N PHE A 18 4.64 -56.28 -42.01
CA PHE A 18 4.78 -54.83 -42.24
C PHE A 18 5.00 -54.01 -40.95
N ILE A 19 4.62 -54.53 -39.77
CA ILE A 19 4.94 -53.92 -38.46
C ILE A 19 6.37 -54.26 -38.00
N GLY A 20 6.98 -55.32 -38.55
CA GLY A 20 8.34 -55.75 -38.21
C GLY A 20 9.50 -55.00 -38.89
N SER A 21 9.23 -54.04 -39.80
CA SER A 21 10.27 -53.43 -40.66
C SER A 21 10.45 -51.90 -40.47
N GLN A 22 9.93 -51.31 -39.39
CA GLN A 22 10.15 -49.88 -39.09
C GLN A 22 10.70 -49.59 -37.67
N PHE A 23 11.14 -50.62 -36.94
CA PHE A 23 11.86 -50.47 -35.67
C PHE A 23 13.30 -51.00 -35.77
N GLU A 24 14.06 -50.45 -36.71
CA GLU A 24 15.54 -50.44 -36.64
C GLU A 24 16.03 -49.02 -36.92
N LYS A 25 15.86 -48.15 -35.92
CA LYS A 25 16.72 -46.97 -35.77
C LYS A 25 17.26 -46.98 -34.35
N GLY A 26 18.48 -47.50 -34.25
CA GLY A 26 19.46 -47.24 -33.19
C GLY A 26 18.95 -47.27 -31.76
N GLN A 27 19.03 -48.43 -31.12
CA GLN A 27 19.35 -48.47 -29.69
C GLN A 27 20.70 -47.77 -29.49
N SER A 28 20.68 -46.47 -29.18
CA SER A 28 21.72 -45.91 -28.31
C SER A 28 21.54 -46.56 -26.95
N ALA A 29 22.61 -47.13 -26.41
CA ALA A 29 22.62 -47.78 -25.10
C ALA A 29 21.82 -46.96 -24.06
N GLU A 30 20.73 -47.54 -23.54
CA GLU A 30 20.09 -47.02 -22.33
C GLU A 30 21.16 -46.95 -21.23
N PRO A 31 21.34 -45.81 -20.56
CA PRO A 31 22.23 -45.77 -19.41
C PRO A 31 21.64 -46.68 -18.35
N ASN A 32 22.47 -47.53 -17.74
CA ASN A 32 22.10 -48.48 -16.69
C ASN A 32 21.54 -47.75 -15.45
N ALA A 33 20.29 -47.30 -15.50
CA ALA A 33 19.56 -46.76 -14.37
C ALA A 33 19.17 -47.92 -13.43
N ALA A 34 19.43 -47.78 -12.14
CA ALA A 34 18.95 -48.73 -11.15
C ALA A 34 17.41 -48.71 -11.09
N PRO A 35 16.73 -49.79 -10.64
CA PRO A 35 15.28 -49.83 -10.57
C PRO A 35 14.70 -48.63 -9.79
N GLY A 36 13.90 -47.81 -10.47
CA GLY A 36 13.26 -46.62 -9.90
C GLY A 36 14.02 -45.30 -10.08
N GLU A 37 15.23 -45.32 -10.63
CA GLU A 37 15.93 -44.10 -11.06
C GLU A 37 15.30 -43.55 -12.35
N ARG A 38 15.36 -42.22 -12.51
CA ARG A 38 14.84 -41.52 -13.70
C ARG A 38 15.97 -40.75 -14.35
N ILE A 39 16.10 -40.87 -15.67
CA ILE A 39 17.08 -40.09 -16.43
C ILE A 39 16.34 -38.95 -17.11
N ILE A 40 16.77 -37.73 -16.83
CA ILE A 40 16.17 -36.51 -17.38
C ILE A 40 17.20 -35.80 -18.24
N SER A 41 16.85 -35.55 -19.50
CA SER A 41 17.73 -34.91 -20.47
C SER A 41 17.51 -33.40 -20.50
N PHE A 42 18.58 -32.65 -20.22
CA PHE A 42 18.67 -31.20 -20.36
C PHE A 42 19.60 -30.81 -21.52
N PRO A 43 19.57 -29.55 -22.02
CA PRO A 43 20.49 -29.09 -23.05
C PRO A 43 21.96 -29.35 -22.70
N THR A 44 22.75 -29.86 -23.64
CA THR A 44 24.17 -30.20 -23.41
C THR A 44 25.10 -28.99 -23.47
N GLY A 45 24.72 -27.96 -24.24
CA GLY A 45 25.56 -26.78 -24.49
C GLY A 45 25.58 -25.74 -23.36
N SER A 46 24.45 -25.49 -22.71
CA SER A 46 24.32 -24.51 -21.62
C SER A 46 23.42 -25.06 -20.54
N SER A 47 23.79 -24.83 -19.28
CA SER A 47 22.95 -25.24 -18.14
C SER A 47 21.68 -24.40 -18.11
N MET A 48 20.55 -25.02 -17.77
CA MET A 48 19.33 -24.29 -17.45
C MET A 48 19.33 -23.72 -16.03
N GLY A 49 20.27 -24.14 -15.18
CA GLY A 49 20.35 -23.72 -13.79
C GLY A 49 20.69 -24.88 -12.85
N LYS A 50 20.35 -24.71 -11.57
CA LYS A 50 20.73 -25.67 -10.53
C LYS A 50 19.62 -26.67 -10.24
N LEU A 51 20.01 -27.94 -10.12
CA LEU A 51 19.15 -29.03 -9.71
C LEU A 51 19.38 -29.39 -8.26
N SER A 52 18.31 -29.73 -7.57
CA SER A 52 18.40 -30.27 -6.22
C SER A 52 17.33 -31.33 -6.03
N VAL A 53 17.57 -32.25 -5.10
CA VAL A 53 16.66 -33.35 -4.78
C VAL A 53 16.32 -33.42 -3.29
N ARG A 54 15.14 -33.93 -2.97
CA ARG A 54 14.72 -34.30 -1.61
C ARG A 54 13.90 -35.58 -1.62
N ASP A 55 13.66 -36.16 -0.46
CA ASP A 55 12.76 -37.32 -0.33
C ASP A 55 11.32 -37.00 -0.75
N LEU A 56 10.70 -37.94 -1.46
CA LEU A 56 9.31 -37.85 -1.91
C LEU A 56 8.38 -37.66 -0.72
N GLY A 57 7.61 -36.56 -0.74
CA GLY A 57 6.68 -36.22 0.33
C GLY A 57 7.29 -35.54 1.55
N SER A 58 8.61 -35.21 1.55
CA SER A 58 9.17 -34.36 2.61
C SER A 58 8.56 -32.95 2.55
N THR A 59 8.03 -32.50 3.69
CA THR A 59 7.49 -31.14 3.88
C THR A 59 8.46 -30.20 4.59
N GLU A 60 9.66 -30.66 4.95
CA GLU A 60 10.63 -29.85 5.70
C GLU A 60 11.37 -28.86 4.79
N ALA A 61 11.32 -27.59 5.17
CA ALA A 61 12.00 -26.51 4.46
C ALA A 61 13.51 -26.57 4.74
N GLY A 62 14.28 -27.20 3.85
CA GLY A 62 15.74 -27.28 3.99
C GLY A 62 16.37 -28.55 3.45
N ASP A 63 15.58 -29.61 3.22
CA ASP A 63 16.02 -30.96 2.85
C ASP A 63 16.57 -31.14 1.43
N TRP A 64 16.91 -30.04 0.76
CA TRP A 64 17.35 -30.07 -0.63
C TRP A 64 18.84 -30.34 -0.71
N THR A 65 19.18 -31.47 -1.29
CA THR A 65 20.56 -31.85 -1.60
C THR A 65 20.88 -31.43 -3.03
N ASP A 66 22.04 -30.80 -3.23
CA ASP A 66 22.51 -30.40 -4.56
C ASP A 66 22.71 -31.63 -5.47
N LEU A 67 22.15 -31.56 -6.68
CA LEU A 67 22.32 -32.60 -7.72
C LEU A 67 23.21 -32.08 -8.87
N GLY A 68 23.60 -30.81 -8.85
CA GLY A 68 24.46 -30.18 -9.85
C GLY A 68 23.71 -29.32 -10.86
N GLU A 69 24.30 -29.14 -12.03
CA GLU A 69 23.76 -28.27 -13.09
C GLU A 69 22.78 -29.04 -14.00
N ALA A 70 21.70 -28.38 -14.43
CA ALA A 70 20.73 -28.89 -15.39
C ALA A 70 21.33 -28.89 -16.81
N ARG A 71 22.23 -29.85 -17.08
CA ARG A 71 22.96 -29.96 -18.35
C ARG A 71 23.21 -31.42 -18.72
N GLY A 72 22.82 -31.80 -19.93
CA GLY A 72 22.92 -33.18 -20.39
C GLY A 72 21.99 -34.12 -19.62
N ASP A 73 22.32 -35.40 -19.61
CA ASP A 73 21.52 -36.42 -18.93
C ASP A 73 21.82 -36.44 -17.43
N ILE A 74 20.76 -36.31 -16.63
CA ILE A 74 20.83 -36.28 -15.17
C ILE A 74 20.06 -37.46 -14.60
N THR A 75 20.73 -38.30 -13.81
CA THR A 75 20.10 -39.39 -13.07
C THR A 75 19.51 -38.88 -11.76
N VAL A 76 18.19 -38.92 -11.63
CA VAL A 76 17.46 -38.64 -10.40
C VAL A 76 17.23 -39.96 -9.65
N PRO A 77 17.67 -40.06 -8.37
CA PRO A 77 17.49 -41.29 -7.59
C PRO A 77 16.01 -41.64 -7.36
N ALA A 78 15.74 -42.93 -7.15
CA ALA A 78 14.41 -43.42 -6.83
C ALA A 78 13.84 -42.76 -5.56
N GLY A 79 12.54 -42.45 -5.59
CA GLY A 79 11.85 -41.83 -4.45
C GLY A 79 12.28 -40.40 -4.14
N LYS A 80 12.89 -39.70 -5.10
CA LYS A 80 13.27 -38.28 -4.96
C LYS A 80 12.40 -37.33 -5.79
N GLU A 81 12.10 -36.18 -5.21
CA GLU A 81 11.54 -35.02 -5.93
C GLU A 81 12.66 -34.18 -6.52
N LEU A 82 12.41 -33.56 -7.67
CA LEU A 82 13.36 -32.68 -8.34
C LEU A 82 12.93 -31.21 -8.27
N ARG A 83 13.88 -30.33 -7.93
CA ARG A 83 13.77 -28.88 -8.03
C ARG A 83 14.73 -28.36 -9.08
N LEU A 84 14.25 -27.46 -9.93
CA LEU A 84 15.05 -26.66 -10.84
C LEU A 84 14.98 -25.18 -10.43
N LYS A 85 16.14 -24.58 -10.17
CA LYS A 85 16.29 -23.15 -10.00
C LYS A 85 16.99 -22.56 -11.22
N VAL A 86 16.24 -21.80 -12.02
CA VAL A 86 16.73 -21.13 -13.23
C VAL A 86 17.20 -19.72 -12.86
N PRO A 87 18.46 -19.36 -13.12
CA PRO A 87 18.95 -18.01 -12.86
C PRO A 87 18.49 -17.04 -13.97
N PRO A 88 18.51 -15.72 -13.72
CA PRO A 88 17.97 -14.71 -14.64
C PRO A 88 18.49 -14.83 -16.08
N GLU A 89 19.78 -15.10 -16.24
CA GLU A 89 20.48 -15.24 -17.52
C GLU A 89 19.97 -16.38 -18.40
N HIS A 90 19.38 -17.42 -17.80
CA HIS A 90 18.86 -18.61 -18.50
C HIS A 90 17.33 -18.64 -18.54
N SER A 91 16.67 -17.67 -17.91
CA SER A 91 15.21 -17.66 -17.79
C SER A 91 14.46 -17.18 -19.04
N GLY A 92 15.17 -16.77 -20.09
CA GLY A 92 14.57 -16.32 -21.35
C GLY A 92 14.14 -17.44 -22.30
N ASP A 93 14.48 -18.71 -21.99
CA ASP A 93 14.09 -19.86 -22.80
C ASP A 93 13.73 -21.05 -21.89
N LEU A 94 12.44 -21.34 -21.77
CA LEU A 94 11.92 -22.51 -21.06
C LEU A 94 11.52 -23.65 -22.00
N SER A 95 11.79 -23.52 -23.31
CA SER A 95 11.42 -24.55 -24.29
C SER A 95 11.96 -25.96 -23.98
N PRO A 96 13.15 -26.14 -23.35
CA PRO A 96 13.59 -27.49 -23.01
C PRO A 96 12.71 -28.17 -21.96
N LEU A 97 11.95 -27.42 -21.15
CA LEU A 97 11.02 -28.01 -20.17
C LEU A 97 9.80 -28.67 -20.84
N ALA A 98 9.48 -28.33 -22.08
CA ALA A 98 8.38 -28.92 -22.81
C ALA A 98 8.60 -30.40 -23.18
N GLY A 99 9.87 -30.85 -23.17
CA GLY A 99 10.24 -32.25 -23.43
C GLY A 99 10.26 -33.14 -22.18
N LEU A 100 10.01 -32.58 -20.99
CA LEU A 100 10.01 -33.33 -19.74
C LEU A 100 8.70 -34.11 -19.56
N GLU A 101 8.80 -35.28 -18.93
CA GLU A 101 7.64 -36.07 -18.56
C GLU A 101 6.87 -35.41 -17.41
N ALA A 102 5.59 -35.76 -17.29
CA ALA A 102 4.67 -35.14 -16.32
C ALA A 102 5.11 -35.23 -14.85
N SER A 103 5.99 -36.18 -14.52
CA SER A 103 6.50 -36.42 -13.17
C SER A 103 7.91 -35.92 -12.92
N ASP A 104 8.60 -35.40 -13.92
CA ASP A 104 10.05 -35.16 -13.86
C ASP A 104 10.44 -33.99 -12.97
N LEU A 105 9.56 -33.00 -12.82
CA LEU A 105 9.84 -31.78 -12.06
C LEU A 105 8.73 -31.48 -11.04
N GLN A 106 9.12 -31.29 -9.77
CA GLN A 106 8.20 -30.94 -8.68
C GLN A 106 8.26 -29.46 -8.30
N GLU A 107 9.42 -28.81 -8.42
CA GLU A 107 9.56 -27.40 -8.08
C GLU A 107 10.34 -26.63 -9.15
N LEU A 108 9.77 -25.52 -9.62
CA LEU A 108 10.41 -24.59 -10.54
C LEU A 108 10.51 -23.20 -9.91
N ILE A 109 11.74 -22.71 -9.78
CA ILE A 109 12.04 -21.39 -9.20
C ILE A 109 12.69 -20.50 -10.26
N LEU A 110 12.03 -19.40 -10.58
CA LEU A 110 12.39 -18.39 -11.56
C LEU A 110 12.56 -17.04 -10.82
N ASP A 111 13.75 -16.80 -10.27
CA ASP A 111 14.05 -15.57 -9.52
C ASP A 111 14.58 -14.47 -10.45
N ASN A 112 14.09 -13.23 -10.33
CA ASN A 112 14.49 -12.07 -11.15
C ASN A 112 14.42 -12.34 -12.66
N THR A 113 13.38 -13.06 -13.06
CA THR A 113 13.25 -13.62 -14.40
C THR A 113 12.67 -12.63 -15.42
N LYS A 114 12.94 -12.89 -16.71
CA LYS A 114 12.28 -12.26 -17.86
C LYS A 114 11.14 -13.11 -18.44
N VAL A 115 10.67 -14.14 -17.74
CA VAL A 115 9.60 -15.02 -18.21
C VAL A 115 8.31 -14.24 -18.44
N GLY A 116 7.71 -14.45 -19.60
CA GLY A 116 6.38 -13.99 -19.98
C GLY A 116 5.45 -15.14 -20.36
N ASP A 117 4.31 -14.79 -20.93
CA ASP A 117 3.29 -15.76 -21.34
C ASP A 117 3.84 -16.81 -22.34
N THR A 118 4.74 -16.38 -23.23
CA THR A 118 5.36 -17.23 -24.26
C THR A 118 6.18 -18.36 -23.68
N GLU A 119 6.82 -18.15 -22.53
CA GLU A 119 7.63 -19.19 -21.88
C GLU A 119 6.77 -20.11 -21.00
N LEU A 120 5.69 -19.60 -20.41
CA LEU A 120 4.80 -20.40 -19.55
C LEU A 120 4.09 -21.53 -20.31
N VAL A 121 3.97 -21.44 -21.64
CA VAL A 121 3.36 -22.48 -22.47
C VAL A 121 4.08 -23.82 -22.33
N HIS A 122 5.38 -23.80 -22.04
CA HIS A 122 6.22 -25.00 -21.94
C HIS A 122 6.02 -25.77 -20.63
N LEU A 123 5.27 -25.23 -19.67
CA LEU A 123 5.03 -25.87 -18.37
C LEU A 123 3.80 -26.79 -18.37
N LYS A 124 2.95 -26.75 -19.43
CA LYS A 124 1.66 -27.45 -19.49
C LYS A 124 1.73 -28.95 -19.23
N GLY A 125 2.85 -29.59 -19.59
CA GLY A 125 3.05 -31.04 -19.43
C GLY A 125 3.38 -31.47 -18.00
N LEU A 126 3.84 -30.56 -17.14
CA LEU A 126 4.41 -30.87 -15.82
C LEU A 126 3.32 -31.04 -14.75
N THR A 127 2.39 -31.96 -14.93
CA THR A 127 1.19 -32.08 -14.05
C THR A 127 1.50 -32.46 -12.60
N SER A 128 2.71 -32.95 -12.31
CA SER A 128 3.21 -33.21 -10.94
C SER A 128 3.96 -32.01 -10.32
N LEU A 129 3.98 -30.86 -10.99
CA LEU A 129 4.58 -29.64 -10.45
C LEU A 129 3.80 -29.17 -9.22
N LYS A 130 4.48 -29.09 -8.08
CA LYS A 130 3.92 -28.67 -6.78
C LYS A 130 4.18 -27.20 -6.50
N LEU A 131 5.32 -26.67 -6.95
CA LEU A 131 5.71 -25.29 -6.71
C LEU A 131 6.14 -24.62 -8.01
N LEU A 132 5.50 -23.49 -8.31
CA LEU A 132 5.94 -22.57 -9.35
C LEU A 132 6.15 -21.19 -8.73
N LYS A 133 7.40 -20.78 -8.65
CA LYS A 133 7.78 -19.47 -8.13
C LYS A 133 8.34 -18.60 -9.24
N VAL A 134 7.63 -17.52 -9.57
CA VAL A 134 8.04 -16.50 -10.52
C VAL A 134 8.18 -15.18 -9.77
N ASN A 135 9.42 -14.85 -9.41
CA ASN A 135 9.70 -13.54 -8.84
C ASN A 135 10.15 -12.61 -9.97
N LYS A 136 9.25 -11.73 -10.40
CA LYS A 136 9.66 -10.55 -11.14
C LYS A 136 10.20 -9.54 -10.15
N LYS A 137 11.38 -8.99 -10.41
CA LYS A 137 11.85 -7.85 -9.63
C LYS A 137 10.83 -6.73 -9.84
N PRO A 138 10.09 -6.30 -8.80
CA PRO A 138 9.17 -5.19 -8.98
C PRO A 138 9.94 -4.00 -9.52
N VAL A 139 9.32 -3.26 -10.43
CA VAL A 139 9.82 -1.97 -10.86
C VAL A 139 9.63 -1.01 -9.69
N THR A 140 10.48 -1.13 -8.67
CA THR A 140 10.43 -0.26 -7.50
C THR A 140 11.21 1.00 -7.80
N GLY A 141 10.48 2.10 -7.94
CA GLY A 141 11.05 3.42 -7.69
C GLY A 141 11.43 3.55 -6.21
N LYS A 142 12.36 4.45 -5.90
CA LYS A 142 12.63 4.79 -4.49
C LYS A 142 11.44 5.57 -3.92
N SER A 143 11.11 5.35 -2.65
CA SER A 143 10.07 6.11 -1.95
C SER A 143 10.32 7.62 -2.08
N HIS A 144 9.30 8.37 -2.49
CA HIS A 144 9.36 9.82 -2.62
C HIS A 144 8.02 10.45 -2.17
N PRO A 145 8.01 11.63 -1.52
CA PRO A 145 6.79 12.28 -1.02
C PRO A 145 5.70 12.56 -2.07
N PHE A 146 6.09 12.59 -3.35
CA PHE A 146 5.22 12.85 -4.49
C PHE A 146 4.58 11.59 -5.10
N LEU A 147 4.99 10.39 -4.69
CA LEU A 147 4.38 9.15 -5.20
C LEU A 147 2.87 9.13 -4.97
N GLY A 148 2.11 8.81 -6.01
CA GLY A 148 0.65 8.76 -6.00
C GLY A 148 -0.04 10.13 -6.00
N LYS A 149 0.71 11.22 -6.13
CA LYS A 149 0.18 12.60 -6.16
C LYS A 149 0.42 13.23 -7.53
N PRO A 150 -0.39 14.22 -7.92
CA PRO A 150 -0.04 15.10 -9.03
C PRO A 150 1.33 15.72 -8.78
N LEU A 151 2.16 15.87 -9.82
CA LEU A 151 3.46 16.53 -9.69
C LEU A 151 3.29 17.97 -9.17
N GLY A 152 2.27 18.68 -9.64
CA GLY A 152 2.03 20.09 -9.32
C GLY A 152 2.32 20.98 -10.53
N GLU A 153 2.52 22.28 -10.28
CA GLU A 153 2.85 23.23 -11.33
C GLU A 153 4.32 23.11 -11.71
N LEU A 154 4.59 22.90 -12.99
CA LEU A 154 5.93 22.94 -13.57
C LEU A 154 5.85 23.74 -14.87
N LYS A 155 6.34 24.97 -14.83
CA LYS A 155 6.35 25.91 -15.95
C LYS A 155 7.69 26.60 -16.07
N PHE A 156 8.26 26.64 -17.27
CA PHE A 156 9.53 27.32 -17.52
C PHE A 156 9.78 27.57 -19.01
N THR A 157 10.79 28.39 -19.32
CA THR A 157 11.31 28.57 -20.68
C THR A 157 12.52 27.66 -20.90
N SER A 158 12.48 26.80 -21.93
CA SER A 158 13.56 25.85 -22.23
C SER A 158 14.83 26.57 -22.71
N THR A 159 15.97 25.85 -22.74
CA THR A 159 17.23 26.38 -23.31
C THR A 159 17.08 26.80 -24.78
N LYS A 160 16.12 26.21 -25.51
CA LYS A 160 15.75 26.56 -26.89
C LYS A 160 14.72 27.69 -27.00
N GLY A 161 14.25 28.25 -25.88
CA GLY A 161 13.28 29.35 -25.84
C GLY A 161 11.81 28.93 -25.85
N GLU A 162 11.51 27.63 -25.76
CA GLU A 162 10.14 27.10 -25.79
C GLU A 162 9.47 27.28 -24.44
N GLN A 163 8.19 27.66 -24.42
CA GLN A 163 7.40 27.72 -23.19
C GLN A 163 6.91 26.32 -22.83
N ILE A 164 7.41 25.78 -21.72
CA ILE A 164 7.04 24.47 -21.21
C ILE A 164 6.05 24.65 -20.07
N ASP A 165 4.90 24.00 -20.17
CA ASP A 165 3.92 23.82 -19.12
C ASP A 165 3.58 22.34 -19.02
N ILE A 166 3.74 21.72 -17.85
CA ILE A 166 3.47 20.29 -17.66
C ILE A 166 2.02 19.92 -18.00
N SER A 167 1.07 20.84 -17.87
CA SER A 167 -0.33 20.60 -18.21
C SER A 167 -0.57 20.32 -19.69
N GLN A 168 0.34 20.77 -20.58
CA GLN A 168 0.26 20.48 -22.03
C GLN A 168 0.55 19.01 -22.36
N TYR A 169 1.14 18.27 -21.43
CA TYR A 169 1.46 16.85 -21.58
C TYR A 169 0.35 15.91 -21.05
N LYS A 170 -0.83 16.44 -20.72
CA LYS A 170 -1.95 15.62 -20.27
C LYS A 170 -2.29 14.57 -21.34
N GLY A 171 -2.40 13.31 -20.93
CA GLY A 171 -2.57 12.16 -21.81
C GLY A 171 -1.27 11.47 -22.24
N LYS A 172 -0.11 12.07 -22.00
CA LYS A 172 1.21 11.47 -22.25
C LYS A 172 1.83 10.94 -20.97
N VAL A 173 2.74 9.97 -21.09
CA VAL A 173 3.63 9.55 -20.00
C VAL A 173 4.86 10.45 -20.03
N VAL A 174 5.21 11.05 -18.89
CA VAL A 174 6.30 12.04 -18.84
C VAL A 174 7.34 11.66 -17.79
N LEU A 175 8.60 11.62 -18.17
CA LEU A 175 9.73 11.54 -17.24
C LEU A 175 10.28 12.95 -16.99
N VAL A 176 10.14 13.46 -15.77
CA VAL A 176 10.86 14.66 -15.32
C VAL A 176 12.20 14.24 -14.75
N ASP A 177 13.30 14.68 -15.36
CA ASP A 177 14.68 14.27 -15.04
C ASP A 177 15.51 15.44 -14.50
N PHE A 178 15.88 15.36 -13.23
CA PHE A 178 16.78 16.31 -12.55
C PHE A 178 18.20 15.78 -12.64
N TRP A 179 19.06 16.48 -13.38
CA TRP A 179 20.37 15.98 -13.77
C TRP A 179 21.38 17.11 -13.95
N ALA A 180 22.65 16.77 -14.20
CA ALA A 180 23.68 17.73 -14.61
C ALA A 180 24.82 17.05 -15.36
N VAL A 181 25.57 17.80 -16.16
CA VAL A 181 26.74 17.29 -16.91
C VAL A 181 27.85 16.82 -15.95
N TRP A 182 28.03 17.53 -14.83
CA TRP A 182 29.03 17.18 -13.81
C TRP A 182 28.62 15.97 -12.93
N CYS A 183 27.41 15.45 -13.08
CA CYS A 183 26.90 14.33 -12.31
C CYS A 183 27.23 12.99 -12.98
N GLY A 184 28.30 12.33 -12.52
CA GLY A 184 28.74 11.03 -13.04
C GLY A 184 27.62 9.97 -13.16
N PRO A 185 26.80 9.74 -12.12
CA PRO A 185 25.69 8.79 -12.21
C PRO A 185 24.58 9.22 -13.19
N CYS A 186 24.37 10.51 -13.43
CA CYS A 186 23.44 11.01 -14.43
C CYS A 186 23.93 10.65 -15.83
N ILE A 187 25.22 10.90 -16.11
CA ILE A 187 25.85 10.55 -17.39
C ILE A 187 25.87 9.02 -17.60
N GLY A 188 26.11 8.26 -16.54
CA GLY A 188 26.06 6.79 -16.60
C GLY A 188 24.68 6.22 -16.92
N GLU A 189 23.60 6.93 -16.59
CA GLU A 189 22.22 6.51 -16.86
C GLU A 189 21.70 7.00 -18.22
N LEU A 190 22.32 8.04 -18.80
CA LEU A 190 21.89 8.64 -20.06
C LEU A 190 21.68 7.64 -21.23
N PRO A 191 22.51 6.60 -21.42
CA PRO A 191 22.26 5.60 -22.46
C PRO A 191 20.92 4.87 -22.29
N ASN A 192 20.50 4.59 -21.04
CA ASN A 192 19.21 3.95 -20.76
C ASN A 192 18.05 4.91 -20.99
N VAL A 193 18.22 6.20 -20.64
CA VAL A 193 17.23 7.25 -20.89
C VAL A 193 17.00 7.43 -22.40
N LYS A 194 18.08 7.59 -23.19
CA LYS A 194 18.00 7.67 -24.66
C LYS A 194 17.35 6.44 -25.27
N ARG A 195 17.75 5.23 -24.84
CA ARG A 195 17.15 3.99 -25.33
C ARG A 195 15.64 3.95 -25.08
N THR A 196 15.21 4.30 -23.87
CA THR A 196 13.79 4.30 -23.48
C THR A 196 13.01 5.35 -24.28
N TYR A 197 13.58 6.56 -24.44
CA TYR A 197 12.97 7.62 -25.24
C TYR A 197 12.78 7.20 -26.68
N ASN A 198 13.84 6.75 -27.34
CA ASN A 198 13.79 6.32 -28.75
C ASN A 198 12.80 5.16 -28.97
N LYS A 199 12.59 4.32 -27.96
CA LYS A 199 11.67 3.18 -28.05
C LYS A 199 10.21 3.59 -27.91
N TYR A 200 9.88 4.54 -27.02
CA TYR A 200 8.50 4.82 -26.62
C TYR A 200 8.01 6.23 -26.96
N HIS A 201 8.85 7.09 -27.50
CA HIS A 201 8.50 8.48 -27.78
C HIS A 201 7.24 8.57 -28.67
N ASP A 202 7.23 7.80 -29.76
CA ASP A 202 6.12 7.76 -30.72
C ASP A 202 4.83 7.18 -30.11
N ASP A 203 4.94 6.40 -29.02
CA ASP A 203 3.81 5.83 -28.29
C ASP A 203 3.20 6.80 -27.26
N GLY A 204 3.76 8.01 -27.11
CA GLY A 204 3.28 9.03 -26.17
C GLY A 204 4.15 9.18 -24.92
N PHE A 205 5.41 8.76 -24.96
CA PHE A 205 6.39 9.03 -23.91
C PHE A 205 7.18 10.32 -24.18
N GLU A 206 7.32 11.17 -23.16
CA GLU A 206 8.11 12.39 -23.23
C GLU A 206 9.07 12.52 -22.05
N ILE A 207 10.12 13.32 -22.25
CA ILE A 207 11.07 13.67 -21.19
C ILE A 207 11.08 15.18 -21.02
N ILE A 208 11.24 15.64 -19.79
CA ILE A 208 11.51 17.04 -19.46
C ILE A 208 12.74 17.08 -18.56
N GLY A 209 13.81 17.71 -19.03
CA GLY A 209 15.05 17.81 -18.27
C GLY A 209 15.13 19.09 -17.44
N ILE A 210 15.57 18.96 -16.20
CA ILE A 210 15.84 20.06 -15.27
C ILE A 210 17.34 20.02 -14.95
N SER A 211 18.13 20.89 -15.58
CA SER A 211 19.58 20.90 -15.40
C SER A 211 20.01 21.71 -14.18
N LEU A 212 20.85 21.10 -13.34
CA LEU A 212 21.56 21.73 -12.23
C LEU A 212 22.99 22.14 -12.65
N ASP A 213 23.24 22.38 -13.94
CA ASP A 213 24.51 22.94 -14.40
C ASP A 213 24.64 24.42 -14.04
N ARG A 214 25.89 24.88 -13.93
CA ARG A 214 26.22 26.32 -13.74
C ARG A 214 26.63 27.02 -15.04
N SER A 215 26.95 26.26 -16.09
CA SER A 215 27.43 26.78 -17.37
C SER A 215 26.47 26.37 -18.47
N ARG A 216 25.80 27.36 -19.07
CA ARG A 216 24.90 27.18 -20.21
C ARG A 216 25.63 26.56 -21.40
N GLU A 217 26.80 27.10 -21.74
CA GLU A 217 27.60 26.65 -22.88
C GLU A 217 27.98 25.17 -22.77
N LYS A 218 28.42 24.71 -21.59
CA LYS A 218 28.74 23.28 -21.37
C LYS A 218 27.51 22.39 -21.46
N LEU A 219 26.38 22.84 -20.91
CA LEU A 219 25.12 22.12 -20.98
C LEU A 219 24.64 21.98 -22.42
N GLU A 220 24.57 23.08 -23.17
CA GLU A 220 24.08 23.10 -24.56
C GLU A 220 24.98 22.27 -25.47
N LYS A 221 26.30 22.38 -25.32
CA LYS A 221 27.25 21.53 -26.04
C LYS A 221 27.04 20.03 -25.74
N PHE A 222 26.86 19.67 -24.47
CA PHE A 222 26.65 18.28 -24.09
C PHE A 222 25.32 17.72 -24.63
N ILE A 223 24.25 18.53 -24.60
CA ILE A 223 22.94 18.18 -25.17
C ILE A 223 23.06 17.86 -26.67
N GLU A 224 23.80 18.69 -27.41
CA GLU A 224 24.03 18.52 -28.84
C GLU A 224 24.86 17.26 -29.12
N GLU A 225 25.99 17.09 -28.43
CA GLU A 225 26.88 15.92 -28.61
C GLU A 225 26.22 14.58 -28.23
N ASN A 226 25.17 14.61 -27.40
CA ASN A 226 24.47 13.41 -26.91
C ASN A 226 23.06 13.25 -27.48
N ASP A 227 22.67 13.97 -28.54
CA ASP A 227 21.36 13.89 -29.18
C ASP A 227 20.20 13.85 -28.17
N MET A 228 20.09 14.87 -27.32
CA MET A 228 19.02 14.97 -26.32
C MET A 228 17.92 15.91 -26.85
N PRO A 229 16.88 15.40 -27.56
CA PRO A 229 15.92 16.25 -28.26
C PRO A 229 14.93 16.96 -27.34
N TRP A 230 14.70 16.41 -26.14
CA TRP A 230 13.70 16.89 -25.19
C TRP A 230 14.06 18.26 -24.57
N PRO A 231 13.05 19.04 -24.13
CA PRO A 231 13.29 20.36 -23.54
C PRO A 231 14.10 20.28 -22.24
N GLN A 232 14.93 21.29 -22.04
CA GLN A 232 15.83 21.41 -20.88
C GLN A 232 15.61 22.76 -20.19
N TYR A 233 15.40 22.75 -18.89
CA TYR A 233 15.45 23.95 -18.05
C TYR A 233 16.88 24.22 -17.59
N PHE A 234 17.25 25.50 -17.51
CA PHE A 234 18.52 25.96 -16.96
C PHE A 234 18.38 27.37 -16.37
N ASP A 235 18.88 27.56 -15.14
CA ASP A 235 18.98 28.86 -14.48
C ASP A 235 20.40 29.21 -13.99
N GLY A 236 21.37 28.30 -14.16
CA GLY A 236 22.75 28.49 -13.75
C GLY A 236 23.01 28.44 -12.24
N LYS A 237 21.99 28.13 -11.41
CA LYS A 237 22.08 28.20 -9.95
C LYS A 237 22.60 26.92 -9.29
N GLY A 238 22.73 25.83 -10.04
CA GLY A 238 23.21 24.55 -9.50
C GLY A 238 22.22 23.96 -8.50
N TRP A 239 22.64 23.74 -7.25
CA TRP A 239 21.75 23.23 -6.20
C TRP A 239 20.69 24.25 -5.75
N ASP A 240 20.92 25.55 -5.96
CA ASP A 240 19.94 26.61 -5.69
C ASP A 240 18.95 26.80 -6.85
N ASN A 241 18.86 25.80 -7.74
CA ASN A 241 17.95 25.81 -8.88
C ASN A 241 16.49 25.92 -8.41
N GLU A 242 15.73 26.83 -9.01
CA GLU A 242 14.40 27.21 -8.53
C GLU A 242 13.44 26.01 -8.53
N ILE A 243 13.43 25.26 -9.63
CA ILE A 243 12.57 24.10 -9.81
C ILE A 243 13.04 22.97 -8.89
N SER A 244 14.34 22.64 -8.89
CA SER A 244 14.93 21.61 -8.02
C SER A 244 14.59 21.84 -6.53
N THR A 245 14.66 23.09 -6.07
CA THR A 245 14.35 23.47 -4.69
C THR A 245 12.85 23.32 -4.40
N SER A 246 11.98 23.69 -5.33
CA SER A 246 10.52 23.56 -5.17
C SER A 246 10.05 22.11 -5.01
N PHE A 247 10.79 21.17 -5.59
CA PHE A 247 10.52 19.73 -5.51
C PHE A 247 11.32 19.00 -4.41
N ASP A 248 12.05 19.74 -3.56
CA ASP A 248 12.89 19.19 -2.48
C ASP A 248 13.91 18.15 -2.98
N ILE A 249 14.56 18.44 -4.11
CA ILE A 249 15.55 17.55 -4.72
C ILE A 249 16.88 17.69 -4.00
N GLN A 250 17.21 16.70 -3.17
CA GLN A 250 18.44 16.66 -2.37
C GLN A 250 19.58 15.84 -2.99
N SER A 251 19.32 15.16 -4.12
CA SER A 251 20.33 14.35 -4.81
C SER A 251 19.98 14.19 -6.29
N ILE A 252 20.98 14.15 -7.17
CA ILE A 252 20.82 13.82 -8.59
C ILE A 252 21.65 12.58 -8.98
N PRO A 253 21.23 11.78 -9.98
CA PRO A 253 20.00 11.95 -10.75
C PRO A 253 18.77 11.76 -9.87
N SER A 254 17.72 12.54 -10.11
CA SER A 254 16.39 12.34 -9.53
C SER A 254 15.36 12.36 -10.63
N THR A 255 14.41 11.42 -10.62
CA THR A 255 13.40 11.34 -11.68
C THR A 255 12.00 11.17 -11.11
N PHE A 256 11.00 11.72 -11.81
CA PHE A 256 9.59 11.42 -11.60
C PHE A 256 8.98 10.91 -12.91
N LEU A 257 8.36 9.73 -12.89
CA LEU A 257 7.58 9.23 -14.01
C LEU A 257 6.10 9.50 -13.74
N LEU A 258 5.49 10.31 -14.59
CA LEU A 258 4.10 10.71 -14.53
C LEU A 258 3.28 9.89 -15.52
N ASP A 259 2.07 9.50 -15.13
CA ASP A 259 1.08 8.93 -16.05
C ASP A 259 0.36 10.01 -16.88
N GLY A 260 -0.55 9.58 -17.76
CA GLY A 260 -1.39 10.48 -18.57
C GLY A 260 -2.31 11.42 -17.78
N GLN A 261 -2.50 11.19 -16.47
CA GLN A 261 -3.25 12.09 -15.58
C GLN A 261 -2.33 13.10 -14.88
N GLY A 262 -1.00 13.01 -15.07
CA GLY A 262 -0.01 13.84 -14.39
C GLY A 262 0.31 13.39 -12.97
N ILE A 263 -0.07 12.16 -12.59
CA ILE A 263 0.22 11.57 -11.29
C ILE A 263 1.60 10.91 -11.34
N VAL A 264 2.45 11.21 -10.35
CA VAL A 264 3.75 10.58 -10.21
C VAL A 264 3.56 9.12 -9.78
N ARG A 265 3.83 8.19 -10.70
CA ARG A 265 3.74 6.74 -10.45
C ARG A 265 5.03 6.18 -9.89
N TYR A 266 6.15 6.68 -10.37
CA TYR A 266 7.47 6.20 -9.96
C TYR A 266 8.43 7.35 -9.75
N ALA A 267 9.42 7.12 -8.89
CA ALA A 267 10.50 8.06 -8.67
C ALA A 267 11.86 7.34 -8.70
N ASN A 268 12.88 8.01 -9.22
CA ASN A 268 14.27 7.57 -9.21
C ASN A 268 14.52 6.22 -9.93
N LEU A 269 13.79 5.98 -11.02
CA LEU A 269 13.96 4.79 -11.86
C LEU A 269 15.26 4.81 -12.64
N ARG A 270 15.95 3.67 -12.75
CA ARG A 270 17.21 3.53 -13.49
C ARG A 270 17.26 2.21 -14.27
N GLY A 271 18.08 2.16 -15.31
CA GLY A 271 18.33 0.96 -16.08
C GLY A 271 17.06 0.39 -16.73
N SER A 272 16.91 -0.93 -16.67
CA SER A 272 15.73 -1.61 -17.22
C SER A 272 14.43 -1.29 -16.47
N ALA A 273 14.50 -0.80 -15.22
CA ALA A 273 13.32 -0.40 -14.47
C ALA A 273 12.63 0.82 -15.10
N LEU A 274 13.39 1.71 -15.75
CA LEU A 274 12.82 2.83 -16.48
C LEU A 274 12.01 2.35 -17.71
N ASP A 275 12.58 1.45 -18.51
CA ASP A 275 11.93 0.89 -19.70
C ASP A 275 10.59 0.21 -19.36
N LEU A 276 10.59 -0.61 -18.30
CA LEU A 276 9.41 -1.34 -17.85
C LEU A 276 8.32 -0.39 -17.31
N ALA A 277 8.69 0.60 -16.52
CA ALA A 277 7.72 1.57 -15.97
C ALA A 277 7.07 2.41 -17.06
N VAL A 278 7.83 2.79 -18.10
CA VAL A 278 7.30 3.55 -19.23
C VAL A 278 6.32 2.70 -20.04
N ALA A 279 6.68 1.45 -20.36
CA ALA A 279 5.79 0.52 -21.05
C ALA A 279 4.47 0.31 -20.30
N GLU A 280 4.56 0.11 -18.99
CA GLU A 280 3.42 -0.02 -18.09
C GLU A 280 2.55 1.24 -18.09
N ALA A 281 3.16 2.42 -17.93
CA ALA A 281 2.43 3.68 -17.85
C ALA A 281 1.73 4.05 -19.18
N LEU A 282 2.29 3.63 -20.32
CA LEU A 282 1.68 3.83 -21.63
C LEU A 282 0.51 2.88 -21.90
N GLY A 283 0.27 1.91 -21.02
CA GLY A 283 -0.72 0.86 -21.26
C GLY A 283 -0.45 0.10 -22.55
N ASN A 284 0.83 -0.01 -22.95
CA ASN A 284 1.22 -0.63 -24.20
C ASN A 284 1.47 -2.14 -23.94
N PRO A 285 0.51 -3.04 -24.24
CA PRO A 285 0.68 -4.49 -24.10
C PRO A 285 1.72 -5.06 -25.08
N SER A 286 2.20 -4.24 -26.02
CA SER A 286 3.11 -4.63 -27.11
C SER A 286 4.56 -4.82 -26.68
N SER A 287 4.92 -4.58 -25.41
CA SER A 287 6.21 -4.97 -24.83
C SER A 287 6.17 -6.37 -24.17
N SER A 288 5.25 -7.24 -24.61
CA SER A 288 4.93 -8.56 -24.03
C SER A 288 6.08 -9.55 -23.87
N THR A 289 7.29 -9.22 -24.35
CA THR A 289 8.50 -9.98 -24.01
C THR A 289 8.76 -9.86 -22.51
N GLY A 290 8.37 -10.91 -21.78
CA GLY A 290 8.59 -11.01 -20.34
C GLY A 290 7.52 -10.41 -19.45
N GLN A 291 6.30 -10.20 -19.95
CA GLN A 291 5.11 -9.91 -19.12
C GLN A 291 4.26 -11.18 -18.96
N ILE A 292 3.71 -11.35 -17.75
CA ILE A 292 2.80 -12.47 -17.46
C ILE A 292 1.43 -11.85 -17.29
N THR A 293 0.48 -12.29 -18.11
CA THR A 293 -0.91 -11.83 -18.15
C THR A 293 -1.86 -13.00 -17.87
N ASP A 294 -3.16 -12.77 -18.02
CA ASP A 294 -4.19 -13.80 -17.95
C ASP A 294 -3.95 -14.94 -18.95
N ALA A 295 -3.37 -14.64 -20.12
CA ALA A 295 -3.05 -15.64 -21.14
C ALA A 295 -1.98 -16.63 -20.66
N GLY A 296 -0.97 -16.16 -19.91
CA GLY A 296 0.04 -17.00 -19.31
C GLY A 296 -0.53 -17.93 -18.24
N LEU A 297 -1.44 -17.44 -17.40
CA LEU A 297 -2.10 -18.26 -16.37
C LEU A 297 -2.98 -19.36 -16.96
N ALA A 298 -3.55 -19.15 -18.14
CA ALA A 298 -4.33 -20.18 -18.83
C ALA A 298 -3.52 -21.47 -19.08
N HIS A 299 -2.19 -21.38 -19.15
CA HIS A 299 -1.29 -22.52 -19.32
C HIS A 299 -1.13 -23.38 -18.06
N LEU A 300 -1.61 -22.92 -16.90
CA LEU A 300 -1.50 -23.63 -15.62
C LEU A 300 -2.74 -24.47 -15.26
N LYS A 301 -3.84 -24.38 -16.02
CA LYS A 301 -5.14 -25.01 -15.71
C LYS A 301 -5.09 -26.53 -15.47
N GLY A 302 -4.07 -27.23 -15.99
CA GLY A 302 -3.90 -28.68 -15.85
C GLY A 302 -2.94 -29.13 -14.74
N LEU A 303 -2.31 -28.19 -14.02
CA LEU A 303 -1.31 -28.50 -13.01
C LEU A 303 -1.96 -28.81 -11.66
N ALA A 304 -2.77 -29.88 -11.61
CA ALA A 304 -3.62 -30.21 -10.47
C ALA A 304 -2.86 -30.49 -9.15
N SER A 305 -1.55 -30.78 -9.25
CA SER A 305 -0.68 -30.99 -8.09
C SER A 305 -0.10 -29.69 -7.52
N LEU A 306 -0.40 -28.53 -8.11
CA LEU A 306 0.18 -27.25 -7.72
C LEU A 306 -0.32 -26.83 -6.33
N GLU A 307 0.62 -26.77 -5.38
CA GLU A 307 0.39 -26.36 -3.99
C GLU A 307 0.83 -24.92 -3.75
N THR A 308 1.84 -24.44 -4.48
CA THR A 308 2.42 -23.11 -4.30
C THR A 308 2.57 -22.38 -5.63
N LEU A 309 1.98 -21.19 -5.75
CA LEU A 309 2.06 -20.32 -6.92
C LEU A 309 2.44 -18.90 -6.50
N HIS A 310 3.60 -18.42 -6.94
CA HIS A 310 4.05 -17.04 -6.68
C HIS A 310 4.21 -16.27 -7.99
N PHE A 311 3.32 -15.32 -8.24
CA PHE A 311 3.22 -14.50 -9.46
C PHE A 311 3.10 -13.02 -9.08
N GLU A 312 4.00 -12.54 -8.23
CA GLU A 312 4.01 -11.14 -7.80
C GLU A 312 4.53 -10.21 -8.90
N ASN A 313 3.96 -9.01 -8.98
CA ASN A 313 4.29 -7.95 -9.93
C ASN A 313 4.10 -8.40 -11.39
N THR A 314 2.92 -8.94 -11.67
CA THR A 314 2.49 -9.42 -12.99
C THR A 314 1.25 -8.65 -13.46
N GLN A 315 0.86 -8.77 -14.72
CA GLN A 315 -0.37 -8.18 -15.27
C GLN A 315 -1.55 -9.17 -15.21
N VAL A 316 -1.52 -10.06 -14.22
CA VAL A 316 -2.61 -10.99 -13.99
C VAL A 316 -3.81 -10.22 -13.45
N GLY A 317 -4.93 -10.33 -14.15
CA GLY A 317 -6.22 -9.78 -13.81
C GLY A 317 -7.22 -10.85 -13.35
N ASN A 318 -8.51 -10.54 -13.44
CA ASN A 318 -9.58 -11.41 -12.97
C ASN A 318 -9.71 -12.68 -13.82
N ASP A 319 -9.52 -12.58 -15.15
CA ASP A 319 -9.71 -13.71 -16.07
C ASP A 319 -8.60 -14.76 -15.87
N GLY A 320 -7.38 -14.33 -15.53
CA GLY A 320 -6.28 -15.21 -15.19
C GLY A 320 -6.57 -16.02 -13.94
N LEU A 321 -7.12 -15.38 -12.89
CA LEU A 321 -7.53 -16.07 -11.66
C LEU A 321 -8.64 -17.10 -11.91
N ALA A 322 -9.51 -16.88 -12.89
CA ALA A 322 -10.54 -17.86 -13.26
C ALA A 322 -9.96 -19.21 -13.72
N HIS A 323 -8.71 -19.24 -14.19
CA HIS A 323 -8.01 -20.47 -14.56
C HIS A 323 -7.49 -21.28 -13.36
N LEU A 324 -7.41 -20.67 -12.17
CA LEU A 324 -6.90 -21.32 -10.95
C LEU A 324 -8.00 -22.01 -10.13
N LYS A 325 -9.27 -21.78 -10.45
CA LYS A 325 -10.42 -22.26 -9.65
C LYS A 325 -10.49 -23.77 -9.45
N ASP A 326 -9.88 -24.55 -10.36
CA ASP A 326 -9.89 -26.01 -10.35
C ASP A 326 -8.60 -26.59 -9.72
N LEU A 327 -7.64 -25.73 -9.32
CA LEU A 327 -6.39 -26.12 -8.66
C LEU A 327 -6.61 -26.29 -7.15
N THR A 328 -7.44 -27.25 -6.78
CA THR A 328 -7.90 -27.47 -5.39
C THR A 328 -6.82 -27.97 -4.43
N SER A 329 -5.59 -28.19 -4.91
CA SER A 329 -4.42 -28.52 -4.08
C SER A 329 -3.67 -27.27 -3.59
N LEU A 330 -4.05 -26.07 -4.07
CA LEU A 330 -3.34 -24.83 -3.82
C LEU A 330 -3.42 -24.43 -2.35
N LYS A 331 -2.26 -24.26 -1.72
CA LYS A 331 -2.07 -23.83 -0.33
C LYS A 331 -1.52 -22.41 -0.24
N VAL A 332 -0.63 -22.03 -1.16
CA VAL A 332 0.05 -20.73 -1.17
C VAL A 332 -0.18 -20.04 -2.51
N LEU A 333 -0.77 -18.85 -2.47
CA LEU A 333 -1.03 -18.03 -3.66
C LEU A 333 -0.60 -16.58 -3.45
N TYR A 334 0.49 -16.17 -4.12
CA TYR A 334 1.01 -14.80 -4.07
C TYR A 334 0.84 -14.11 -5.41
N LEU A 335 0.13 -12.98 -5.39
CA LEU A 335 -0.28 -12.17 -6.54
C LEU A 335 -0.15 -10.67 -6.22
N GLY A 336 0.72 -10.30 -5.27
CA GLY A 336 0.94 -8.91 -4.89
C GLY A 336 1.40 -8.07 -6.09
N GLY A 337 0.90 -6.85 -6.24
CA GLY A 337 1.23 -5.98 -7.37
C GLY A 337 0.66 -6.42 -8.72
N SER A 338 -0.41 -7.22 -8.71
CA SER A 338 -1.15 -7.62 -9.92
C SER A 338 -2.39 -6.75 -10.20
N GLU A 339 -3.08 -7.01 -11.30
CA GLU A 339 -4.31 -6.30 -11.71
C GLU A 339 -5.59 -6.90 -11.11
N VAL A 340 -5.46 -7.85 -10.18
CA VAL A 340 -6.58 -8.50 -9.51
C VAL A 340 -7.47 -7.49 -8.77
N THR A 341 -8.78 -7.70 -8.89
CA THR A 341 -9.82 -6.92 -8.21
C THR A 341 -10.73 -7.84 -7.38
N ASP A 342 -11.78 -7.28 -6.77
CA ASP A 342 -12.78 -8.03 -6.02
C ASP A 342 -13.41 -9.18 -6.84
N ALA A 343 -13.64 -8.95 -8.15
CA ALA A 343 -14.18 -9.97 -9.04
C ALA A 343 -13.23 -11.17 -9.22
N GLY A 344 -11.91 -10.94 -9.22
CA GLY A 344 -10.91 -11.99 -9.30
C GLY A 344 -10.91 -12.88 -8.06
N LEU A 345 -11.04 -12.29 -6.87
CA LEU A 345 -11.10 -13.05 -5.61
C LEU A 345 -12.31 -14.00 -5.53
N ALA A 346 -13.39 -13.73 -6.25
CA ALA A 346 -14.56 -14.61 -6.31
C ALA A 346 -14.22 -16.02 -6.85
N HIS A 347 -13.15 -16.14 -7.65
CA HIS A 347 -12.68 -17.43 -8.18
C HIS A 347 -11.94 -18.29 -7.15
N LEU A 348 -11.51 -17.72 -6.02
CA LEU A 348 -10.78 -18.43 -4.96
C LEU A 348 -11.69 -19.10 -3.93
N ARG A 349 -13.00 -18.82 -3.95
CA ARG A 349 -13.97 -19.26 -2.92
C ARG A 349 -14.00 -20.77 -2.64
N ASN A 350 -13.62 -21.59 -3.62
CA ASN A 350 -13.65 -23.04 -3.54
C ASN A 350 -12.27 -23.65 -3.23
N LEU A 351 -11.22 -22.84 -3.08
CA LEU A 351 -9.87 -23.31 -2.76
C LEU A 351 -9.72 -23.46 -1.25
N GLY A 352 -10.50 -24.38 -0.66
CA GLY A 352 -10.56 -24.58 0.80
C GLY A 352 -9.25 -25.05 1.44
N THR A 353 -8.27 -25.46 0.63
CA THR A 353 -6.90 -25.80 1.05
C THR A 353 -5.98 -24.59 1.19
N LEU A 354 -6.44 -23.39 0.84
CA LEU A 354 -5.60 -22.20 0.84
C LEU A 354 -5.24 -21.78 2.27
N GLU A 355 -3.94 -21.79 2.56
CA GLU A 355 -3.35 -21.43 3.85
C GLU A 355 -2.71 -20.04 3.80
N GLN A 356 -2.19 -19.62 2.65
CA GLN A 356 -1.50 -18.35 2.49
C GLN A 356 -1.95 -17.60 1.24
N LEU A 357 -2.40 -16.36 1.42
CA LEU A 357 -2.83 -15.48 0.34
C LEU A 357 -2.14 -14.11 0.45
N CYS A 358 -1.47 -13.71 -0.64
CA CYS A 358 -0.84 -12.40 -0.74
C CYS A 358 -1.37 -11.67 -1.98
N VAL A 359 -2.08 -10.56 -1.78
CA VAL A 359 -2.71 -9.75 -2.84
C VAL A 359 -2.55 -8.26 -2.56
N HIS A 360 -1.42 -7.86 -1.95
CA HIS A 360 -1.11 -6.47 -1.65
C HIS A 360 -0.88 -5.64 -2.92
N ASN A 361 -0.90 -4.31 -2.82
CA ASN A 361 -0.73 -3.40 -3.98
C ASN A 361 -1.70 -3.71 -5.14
N THR A 362 -2.94 -4.09 -4.84
CA THR A 362 -3.98 -4.38 -5.83
C THR A 362 -5.19 -3.46 -5.63
N LYS A 363 -6.20 -3.57 -6.49
CA LYS A 363 -7.44 -2.77 -6.41
C LYS A 363 -8.54 -3.42 -5.56
N ILE A 364 -8.17 -4.29 -4.62
CA ILE A 364 -9.11 -4.98 -3.73
C ILE A 364 -9.76 -3.99 -2.75
N THR A 365 -11.05 -4.17 -2.52
CA THR A 365 -11.89 -3.42 -1.58
C THR A 365 -12.53 -4.36 -0.56
N ASN A 366 -13.45 -3.82 0.25
CA ASN A 366 -14.25 -4.61 1.20
C ASN A 366 -15.06 -5.73 0.50
N ALA A 367 -15.51 -5.52 -0.73
CA ALA A 367 -16.29 -6.51 -1.46
C ALA A 367 -15.46 -7.76 -1.80
N GLY A 368 -14.16 -7.60 -2.07
CA GLY A 368 -13.25 -8.71 -2.32
C GLY A 368 -13.07 -9.61 -1.11
N LEU A 369 -12.97 -9.04 0.09
CA LEU A 369 -12.83 -9.83 1.33
C LEU A 369 -14.07 -10.68 1.64
N ALA A 370 -15.25 -10.30 1.14
CA ALA A 370 -16.46 -11.11 1.31
C ALA A 370 -16.33 -12.49 0.63
N HIS A 371 -15.48 -12.64 -0.38
CA HIS A 371 -15.21 -13.90 -1.06
C HIS A 371 -14.24 -14.82 -0.30
N LEU A 372 -13.54 -14.29 0.70
CA LEU A 372 -12.53 -15.04 1.48
C LEU A 372 -13.10 -15.62 2.78
N LYS A 373 -14.30 -15.22 3.19
CA LYS A 373 -14.89 -15.53 4.51
C LYS A 373 -14.98 -17.04 4.83
N ASP A 374 -15.09 -17.87 3.81
CA ASP A 374 -15.25 -19.33 3.93
C ASP A 374 -13.90 -20.08 3.84
N LEU A 375 -12.79 -19.37 3.61
CA LEU A 375 -11.44 -19.93 3.58
C LEU A 375 -10.87 -20.04 5.02
N THR A 376 -11.56 -20.76 5.89
CA THR A 376 -11.26 -20.82 7.34
C THR A 376 -9.91 -21.48 7.67
N GLY A 377 -9.27 -22.12 6.69
CA GLY A 377 -7.90 -22.65 6.78
C GLY A 377 -6.80 -21.58 6.63
N LEU A 378 -7.15 -20.34 6.25
CA LEU A 378 -6.16 -19.30 5.98
C LEU A 378 -5.38 -18.92 7.24
N GLU A 379 -4.05 -19.03 7.17
CA GLU A 379 -3.10 -18.70 8.24
C GLU A 379 -2.32 -17.41 7.97
N TYR A 380 -2.14 -17.04 6.70
CA TYR A 380 -1.36 -15.87 6.28
C TYR A 380 -2.15 -15.04 5.26
N LEU A 381 -2.39 -13.76 5.58
CA LEU A 381 -3.08 -12.84 4.68
C LEU A 381 -2.34 -11.50 4.55
N CYS A 382 -1.97 -11.15 3.32
CA CYS A 382 -1.37 -9.87 2.98
C CYS A 382 -2.26 -9.07 2.03
N ILE A 383 -2.84 -7.99 2.53
CA ILE A 383 -3.79 -7.11 1.82
C ILE A 383 -3.44 -5.62 2.04
N HIS A 384 -2.17 -5.33 2.33
CA HIS A 384 -1.68 -3.97 2.54
C HIS A 384 -1.61 -3.17 1.23
N ASN A 385 -1.62 -1.84 1.31
CA ASN A 385 -1.74 -0.94 0.14
C ASN A 385 -2.96 -1.30 -0.75
N THR A 386 -4.12 -1.55 -0.13
CA THR A 386 -5.39 -1.79 -0.82
C THR A 386 -6.46 -0.81 -0.29
N PHE A 387 -7.68 -0.88 -0.83
CA PHE A 387 -8.79 0.00 -0.45
C PHE A 387 -9.68 -0.60 0.65
N VAL A 388 -9.17 -1.57 1.41
CA VAL A 388 -9.87 -2.19 2.54
C VAL A 388 -10.05 -1.19 3.69
N SER A 389 -11.23 -1.20 4.32
CA SER A 389 -11.58 -0.45 5.53
C SER A 389 -12.18 -1.35 6.60
N ASP A 390 -12.68 -0.76 7.70
CA ASP A 390 -13.29 -1.47 8.83
C ASP A 390 -14.40 -2.45 8.40
N ALA A 391 -15.23 -2.06 7.44
CA ALA A 391 -16.30 -2.91 6.91
C ALA A 391 -15.77 -4.17 6.21
N GLY A 392 -14.56 -4.11 5.63
CA GLY A 392 -13.91 -5.28 5.06
C GLY A 392 -13.42 -6.27 6.12
N LEU A 393 -12.91 -5.76 7.25
CA LEU A 393 -12.41 -6.61 8.34
C LEU A 393 -13.51 -7.45 8.99
N ALA A 394 -14.77 -7.02 8.91
CA ALA A 394 -15.92 -7.81 9.38
C ALA A 394 -15.97 -9.21 8.73
N TYR A 395 -15.53 -9.35 7.47
CA TYR A 395 -15.49 -10.64 6.78
C TYR A 395 -14.35 -11.56 7.24
N LEU A 396 -13.34 -11.03 7.94
CA LEU A 396 -12.22 -11.81 8.44
C LEU A 396 -12.47 -12.44 9.82
N LYS A 397 -13.55 -12.04 10.51
CA LYS A 397 -13.87 -12.51 11.87
C LYS A 397 -13.94 -14.05 12.00
N GLY A 398 -14.35 -14.74 10.93
CA GLY A 398 -14.46 -16.20 10.89
C GLY A 398 -13.15 -16.93 10.57
N LEU A 399 -12.09 -16.22 10.19
CA LEU A 399 -10.81 -16.81 9.79
C LEU A 399 -9.91 -17.07 11.01
N THR A 400 -10.41 -17.88 11.94
CA THR A 400 -9.79 -18.11 13.26
C THR A 400 -8.44 -18.81 13.21
N SER A 401 -8.02 -19.31 12.04
CA SER A 401 -6.70 -19.91 11.81
C SER A 401 -5.61 -18.88 11.49
N LEU A 402 -5.97 -17.61 11.26
CA LEU A 402 -5.02 -16.55 10.91
C LEU A 402 -3.95 -16.37 11.99
N LYS A 403 -2.69 -16.50 11.57
CA LYS A 403 -1.47 -16.24 12.35
C LYS A 403 -0.80 -14.94 11.94
N THR A 404 -0.82 -14.59 10.65
CA THR A 404 -0.19 -13.36 10.14
C THR A 404 -1.17 -12.56 9.29
N LEU A 405 -1.31 -11.27 9.61
CA LEU A 405 -2.16 -10.34 8.88
C LEU A 405 -1.43 -9.00 8.63
N TYR A 406 -1.24 -8.64 7.36
CA TYR A 406 -0.65 -7.34 6.99
C TYR A 406 -1.70 -6.40 6.41
N LEU A 407 -1.95 -5.30 7.13
CA LEU A 407 -2.96 -4.27 6.85
C LEU A 407 -2.35 -2.88 6.67
N HIS A 408 -1.02 -2.76 6.57
CA HIS A 408 -0.40 -1.45 6.52
C HIS A 408 -0.85 -0.65 5.28
N ASN A 409 -0.92 0.68 5.40
CA ASN A 409 -1.41 1.59 4.36
C ASN A 409 -2.81 1.21 3.82
N THR A 410 -3.73 0.83 4.71
CA THR A 410 -5.15 0.63 4.41
C THR A 410 -6.00 1.67 5.14
N GLN A 411 -7.32 1.67 4.91
CA GLN A 411 -8.25 2.65 5.48
C GLN A 411 -8.84 2.21 6.83
N VAL A 412 -8.19 1.26 7.51
CA VAL A 412 -8.63 0.72 8.81
C VAL A 412 -8.46 1.74 9.93
N THR A 413 -9.45 1.80 10.81
CA THR A 413 -9.52 2.62 12.03
C THR A 413 -9.71 1.72 13.27
N ASP A 414 -9.86 2.33 14.45
CA ASP A 414 -10.13 1.61 15.70
C ASP A 414 -11.37 0.72 15.61
N THR A 415 -12.42 1.16 14.90
CA THR A 415 -13.66 0.39 14.72
C THR A 415 -13.40 -0.95 14.03
N GLY A 416 -12.48 -0.99 13.06
CA GLY A 416 -12.14 -2.23 12.37
C GLY A 416 -11.44 -3.26 13.26
N LEU A 417 -10.75 -2.81 14.31
CA LEU A 417 -10.00 -3.69 15.21
C LEU A 417 -10.91 -4.58 16.05
N ASP A 418 -12.15 -4.17 16.31
CA ASP A 418 -13.14 -4.98 17.01
C ASP A 418 -13.40 -6.33 16.31
N HIS A 419 -13.28 -6.36 14.98
CA HIS A 419 -13.43 -7.58 14.19
C HIS A 419 -12.24 -8.55 14.33
N LEU A 420 -11.08 -8.06 14.78
CA LEU A 420 -9.85 -8.84 14.94
C LEU A 420 -9.68 -9.42 16.35
N LYS A 421 -10.38 -8.88 17.36
CA LYS A 421 -10.28 -9.31 18.78
C LYS A 421 -10.53 -10.83 18.97
N GLY A 422 -11.30 -11.46 18.09
CA GLY A 422 -11.59 -12.91 18.12
C GLY A 422 -10.52 -13.81 17.47
N LEU A 423 -9.53 -13.23 16.79
CA LEU A 423 -8.47 -13.97 16.08
C LEU A 423 -7.33 -14.32 17.05
N ILE A 424 -7.62 -15.12 18.06
CA ILE A 424 -6.70 -15.44 19.17
C ILE A 424 -5.42 -16.16 18.75
N ARG A 425 -5.37 -16.71 17.53
CA ARG A 425 -4.18 -17.36 16.93
C ARG A 425 -3.26 -16.37 16.22
N LEU A 426 -3.62 -15.09 16.16
CA LEU A 426 -2.82 -14.08 15.48
C LEU A 426 -1.51 -13.85 16.24
N GLU A 427 -0.40 -14.08 15.54
CA GLU A 427 0.97 -13.94 16.03
C GLU A 427 1.63 -12.66 15.52
N LYS A 428 1.25 -12.21 14.31
CA LYS A 428 1.84 -11.03 13.65
C LYS A 428 0.76 -10.19 12.98
N LEU A 429 0.71 -8.91 13.35
CA LEU A 429 -0.19 -7.93 12.77
C LEU A 429 0.59 -6.67 12.40
N ASN A 430 0.42 -6.17 11.17
CA ASN A 430 1.05 -4.92 10.75
C ASN A 430 0.01 -3.84 10.43
N LEU A 431 0.01 -2.77 11.24
CA LEU A 431 -0.93 -1.64 11.16
C LEU A 431 -0.24 -0.32 10.75
N ARG A 432 1.00 -0.35 10.26
CA ARG A 432 1.72 0.87 9.83
C ARG A 432 0.91 1.65 8.80
N GLY A 433 0.84 2.98 8.91
CA GLY A 433 0.13 3.81 7.93
C GLY A 433 -1.39 3.60 7.85
N THR A 434 -1.99 2.94 8.85
CA THR A 434 -3.45 2.93 9.05
C THR A 434 -3.88 4.15 9.88
N LYS A 435 -5.20 4.28 10.12
CA LYS A 435 -5.79 5.36 10.94
C LYS A 435 -6.14 4.90 12.35
N VAL A 436 -5.53 3.81 12.81
CA VAL A 436 -5.67 3.29 14.18
C VAL A 436 -5.00 4.25 15.17
N SER A 437 -5.70 4.56 16.25
CA SER A 437 -5.20 5.38 17.35
C SER A 437 -4.43 4.55 18.38
N ASN A 438 -3.72 5.24 19.28
CA ASN A 438 -3.06 4.59 20.42
C ASN A 438 -4.07 3.90 21.36
N VAL A 439 -5.30 4.42 21.44
CA VAL A 439 -6.37 3.83 22.26
C VAL A 439 -6.79 2.49 21.68
N GLY A 440 -7.16 2.46 20.38
CA GLY A 440 -7.52 1.22 19.70
C GLY A 440 -6.39 0.19 19.71
N LEU A 441 -5.14 0.63 19.56
CA LEU A 441 -3.97 -0.25 19.68
C LEU A 441 -3.85 -0.86 21.09
N THR A 442 -4.10 -0.07 22.13
CA THR A 442 -4.04 -0.54 23.52
C THR A 442 -5.10 -1.60 23.79
N GLU A 443 -6.34 -1.37 23.37
CA GLU A 443 -7.41 -2.34 23.49
C GLU A 443 -7.12 -3.64 22.73
N LEU A 444 -6.57 -3.53 21.52
CA LEU A 444 -6.24 -4.70 20.72
C LEU A 444 -5.11 -5.52 21.34
N LYS A 445 -4.08 -4.86 21.91
CA LYS A 445 -3.00 -5.54 22.66
C LYS A 445 -3.55 -6.28 23.89
N GLN A 446 -4.57 -5.75 24.56
CA GLN A 446 -5.24 -6.45 25.67
C GLN A 446 -6.01 -7.69 25.19
N ALA A 447 -6.69 -7.59 24.05
CA ALA A 447 -7.43 -8.71 23.46
C ALA A 447 -6.51 -9.80 22.87
N LEU A 448 -5.36 -9.41 22.30
CA LEU A 448 -4.39 -10.29 21.63
C LEU A 448 -2.98 -10.16 22.24
N PRO A 449 -2.78 -10.59 23.50
CA PRO A 449 -1.54 -10.32 24.24
C PRO A 449 -0.29 -10.98 23.66
N ASN A 450 -0.46 -12.06 22.87
CA ASN A 450 0.64 -12.79 22.23
C ASN A 450 0.94 -12.33 20.79
N CYS A 451 0.15 -11.39 20.25
CA CYS A 451 0.32 -10.90 18.89
C CYS A 451 1.38 -9.80 18.84
N ILE A 452 2.38 -9.95 17.98
CA ILE A 452 3.36 -8.91 17.66
C ILE A 452 2.69 -7.90 16.72
N ILE A 453 2.39 -6.71 17.23
CA ILE A 453 1.71 -5.64 16.48
C ILE A 453 2.72 -4.57 16.07
N SER A 454 2.89 -4.36 14.76
CA SER A 454 3.65 -3.22 14.23
C SER A 454 2.78 -1.98 14.22
N GLU A 455 3.21 -0.95 14.95
CA GLU A 455 2.42 0.22 15.27
C GLU A 455 2.22 1.17 14.07
N PRO A 456 1.09 1.90 13.98
CA PRO A 456 0.92 3.01 13.05
C PRO A 456 2.11 3.96 13.20
N ALA A 457 2.74 4.40 12.10
CA ALA A 457 3.84 5.35 12.20
C ALA A 457 3.32 6.60 12.94
N ALA A 458 3.91 6.91 14.10
CA ALA A 458 3.64 8.17 14.76
C ALA A 458 3.85 9.29 13.73
N PRO A 459 2.96 10.29 13.63
CA PRO A 459 3.25 11.46 12.81
C PRO A 459 4.61 11.96 13.26
N LYS A 460 5.58 12.00 12.33
CA LYS A 460 6.87 12.64 12.61
C LYS A 460 6.52 14.07 13.02
N ALA A 461 6.63 14.39 14.30
CA ALA A 461 6.62 15.77 14.75
C ALA A 461 7.66 16.48 13.89
N ARG A 462 7.22 17.45 13.07
CA ARG A 462 8.15 18.29 12.33
C ARG A 462 9.04 18.95 13.38
N ARG A 463 10.32 18.56 13.44
CA ARG A 463 11.32 19.38 14.12
C ARG A 463 11.53 20.61 13.25
N GLY A 464 10.68 21.62 13.45
CA GLY A 464 11.03 22.99 13.10
C GLY A 464 12.24 23.43 13.96
N PRO A 465 12.96 24.48 13.56
CA PRO A 465 14.10 24.97 14.33
C PRO A 465 13.65 25.27 15.75
N THR A 466 14.23 24.57 16.72
CA THR A 466 13.92 24.69 18.15
C THR A 466 14.22 26.11 18.61
N THR A 467 13.18 26.89 18.86
CA THR A 467 13.31 28.12 19.64
C THR A 467 13.32 27.76 21.14
N PRO A 468 14.38 28.08 21.91
CA PRO A 468 14.62 27.59 23.28
C PRO A 468 13.60 27.98 24.38
N TRP A 469 12.52 28.69 24.04
CA TRP A 469 11.51 29.14 24.99
C TRP A 469 10.29 28.20 25.09
N VAL A 470 10.08 27.30 24.12
CA VAL A 470 8.91 26.40 24.11
C VAL A 470 9.10 25.20 25.04
N GLU A 471 10.30 24.61 25.09
CA GLU A 471 10.63 23.56 26.08
C GLU A 471 10.59 24.09 27.52
N ARG A 472 10.76 25.40 27.72
CA ARG A 472 10.65 26.04 29.03
C ARG A 472 9.21 26.32 29.45
N LEU A 473 8.22 26.21 28.55
CA LEU A 473 6.81 26.43 28.85
C LEU A 473 6.08 25.14 29.21
N GLU A 474 6.46 24.00 28.63
CA GLU A 474 5.93 22.68 29.04
C GLU A 474 6.34 22.33 30.47
N ASP A 475 7.60 22.61 30.87
CA ASP A 475 8.05 22.47 32.27
C ASP A 475 7.36 23.45 33.26
N ILE A 476 6.82 24.58 32.77
CA ILE A 476 6.08 25.55 33.61
C ILE A 476 4.60 25.16 33.73
N MET A 477 4.05 24.42 32.78
CA MET A 477 2.63 24.02 32.78
C MET A 477 2.36 22.75 33.62
N ASP A 478 3.38 21.93 33.89
CA ASP A 478 3.28 20.76 34.77
C ASP A 478 3.61 21.05 36.24
N ALA A 479 3.92 22.31 36.59
CA ALA A 479 4.02 22.73 37.99
C ALA A 479 2.64 23.12 38.52
N GLU A 480 2.13 22.41 39.54
CA GLU A 480 0.90 22.78 40.26
C GLU A 480 0.96 24.25 40.70
N ILE A 481 0.22 25.13 40.01
CA ILE A 481 0.15 26.55 40.35
C ILE A 481 -0.59 26.69 41.68
N PRO A 482 0.05 27.21 42.75
CA PRO A 482 -0.58 27.35 44.05
C PRO A 482 -1.87 28.18 43.97
N PHE A 483 -2.92 27.75 44.66
CA PHE A 483 -4.26 28.35 44.61
C PHE A 483 -4.28 29.89 44.77
N HIS A 484 -3.37 30.45 45.56
CA HIS A 484 -3.26 31.90 45.75
C HIS A 484 -2.78 32.64 44.48
N LEU A 485 -1.93 32.02 43.66
CA LEU A 485 -1.45 32.61 42.40
C LEU A 485 -2.52 32.55 41.30
N GLN A 486 -3.38 31.53 41.32
CA GLN A 486 -4.56 31.46 40.43
C GLN A 486 -5.54 32.61 40.69
N ILE A 487 -5.75 32.97 41.96
CA ILE A 487 -6.59 34.12 42.36
C ILE A 487 -5.97 35.44 41.88
N VAL A 488 -4.64 35.60 41.99
CA VAL A 488 -3.94 36.81 41.51
C VAL A 488 -4.01 36.94 39.99
N ILE A 489 -3.83 35.84 39.25
CA ILE A 489 -3.96 35.80 37.79
C ILE A 489 -5.39 36.16 37.37
N ALA A 490 -6.41 35.60 38.03
CA ALA A 490 -7.81 35.95 37.78
C ALA A 490 -8.11 37.43 38.11
N ALA A 491 -7.57 37.96 39.20
CA ALA A 491 -7.74 39.35 39.61
C ALA A 491 -7.10 40.36 38.64
N ILE A 492 -6.09 39.96 37.87
CA ILE A 492 -5.45 40.80 36.84
C ILE A 492 -6.09 40.60 35.46
N ALA A 493 -6.46 39.37 35.11
CA ALA A 493 -7.04 39.03 33.82
C ALA A 493 -8.46 39.60 33.63
N ILE A 494 -9.30 39.57 34.68
CA ILE A 494 -10.69 40.04 34.60
C ILE A 494 -10.77 41.55 34.27
N PRO A 495 -10.02 42.45 34.92
CA PRO A 495 -9.99 43.86 34.54
C PRO A 495 -9.51 44.11 33.11
N ILE A 496 -8.52 43.35 32.64
CA ILE A 496 -7.96 43.50 31.28
C ILE A 496 -9.01 43.10 30.23
N VAL A 497 -9.70 41.97 30.43
CA VAL A 497 -10.77 41.52 29.56
C VAL A 497 -11.93 42.53 29.56
N CYS A 498 -12.33 43.03 30.73
CA CYS A 498 -13.34 44.09 30.84
C CYS A 498 -12.92 45.38 30.10
N LEU A 499 -11.63 45.74 30.14
CA LEU A 499 -11.12 46.92 29.45
C LEU A 499 -11.15 46.74 27.92
N ILE A 500 -10.77 45.56 27.42
CA ILE A 500 -10.84 45.22 26.00
C ILE A 500 -12.27 45.26 25.50
N VAL A 501 -13.21 44.67 26.25
CA VAL A 501 -14.65 44.69 25.93
C VAL A 501 -15.19 46.13 25.94
N ALA A 502 -14.79 46.95 26.90
CA ALA A 502 -15.20 48.36 26.96
C ALA A 502 -14.65 49.19 25.78
N VAL A 503 -13.42 48.93 25.35
CA VAL A 503 -12.82 49.56 24.15
C VAL A 503 -13.58 49.14 22.90
N PHE A 504 -13.87 47.86 22.75
CA PHE A 504 -14.66 47.35 21.62
C PHE A 504 -16.08 47.93 21.58
N LEU A 505 -16.76 48.02 22.72
CA LEU A 505 -18.09 48.64 22.81
C LEU A 505 -18.04 50.15 22.49
N ARG A 506 -16.96 50.86 22.86
CA ARG A 506 -16.77 52.27 22.48
C ARG A 506 -16.51 52.46 20.99
N ILE A 507 -15.77 51.55 20.37
CA ILE A 507 -15.54 51.56 18.92
C ILE A 507 -16.85 51.27 18.18
N ALA A 508 -17.59 50.25 18.63
CA ALA A 508 -18.86 49.87 18.04
C ALA A 508 -19.94 50.97 18.17
N THR A 509 -20.00 51.66 19.31
CA THR A 509 -20.93 52.79 19.50
C THR A 509 -20.56 54.01 18.67
N ARG A 510 -19.27 54.35 18.54
CA ARG A 510 -18.81 55.41 17.62
C ARG A 510 -19.10 55.08 16.15
N TRP A 511 -18.95 53.82 15.77
CA TRP A 511 -19.29 53.34 14.44
C TRP A 511 -20.80 53.40 14.18
N ALA A 512 -21.63 53.00 15.15
CA ALA A 512 -23.09 53.07 15.03
C ALA A 512 -23.61 54.52 14.85
N VAL A 513 -23.04 55.48 15.58
CA VAL A 513 -23.40 56.92 15.46
C VAL A 513 -22.95 57.50 14.11
N ARG A 514 -21.84 57.00 13.53
CA ARG A 514 -21.33 57.44 12.22
C ARG A 514 -22.24 57.07 11.04
N PHE A 515 -23.07 56.03 11.19
CA PHE A 515 -23.88 55.46 10.10
C PHE A 515 -25.40 55.45 10.38
N GLU A 516 -25.88 56.21 11.35
CA GLU A 516 -27.31 56.36 11.69
C GLU A 516 -28.06 55.03 11.91
N VAL A 517 -27.36 53.99 12.38
CA VAL A 517 -27.95 52.66 12.59
C VAL A 517 -28.67 52.62 13.95
N PRO A 518 -29.93 52.15 14.04
CA PRO A 518 -30.66 52.05 15.30
C PRO A 518 -29.88 51.26 16.35
N TYR A 519 -29.78 51.80 17.58
CA TYR A 519 -28.89 51.33 18.64
C TYR A 519 -29.00 49.83 18.95
N TRP A 520 -30.20 49.27 18.83
CA TRP A 520 -30.49 47.85 19.05
C TRP A 520 -30.01 46.92 17.93
N THR A 521 -29.89 47.43 16.71
CA THR A 521 -29.44 46.65 15.54
C THR A 521 -27.91 46.53 15.54
N ALA A 522 -27.20 47.60 15.91
CA ALA A 522 -25.75 47.59 16.06
C ALA A 522 -25.28 46.67 17.21
N TYR A 523 -26.02 46.63 18.32
CA TYR A 523 -25.73 45.76 19.46
C TYR A 523 -25.85 44.26 19.11
N LYS A 524 -26.90 43.89 18.34
CA LYS A 524 -27.08 42.52 17.85
C LYS A 524 -25.99 42.11 16.86
N ILE A 525 -25.61 43.00 15.94
CA ILE A 525 -24.54 42.73 14.96
C ILE A 525 -23.19 42.55 15.66
N ALA A 526 -22.86 43.39 16.65
CA ALA A 526 -21.59 43.29 17.39
C ALA A 526 -21.45 41.93 18.12
N ILE A 527 -22.50 41.48 18.82
CA ILE A 527 -22.53 40.17 19.49
C ILE A 527 -22.40 39.04 18.47
N ILE A 528 -23.14 39.11 17.36
CA ILE A 528 -23.08 38.10 16.30
C ILE A 528 -21.68 38.06 15.69
N THR A 529 -21.04 39.19 15.37
CA THR A 529 -19.69 39.20 14.79
C THR A 529 -18.60 38.76 15.77
N SER A 530 -18.73 39.03 17.08
CA SER A 530 -17.78 38.54 18.08
C SER A 530 -17.92 37.03 18.33
N VAL A 531 -19.15 36.49 18.28
CA VAL A 531 -19.39 35.04 18.42
C VAL A 531 -19.03 34.30 17.13
N VAL A 532 -19.39 34.84 15.96
CA VAL A 532 -19.08 34.25 14.65
C VAL A 532 -17.57 34.32 14.35
N GLY A 533 -16.89 35.40 14.75
CA GLY A 533 -15.43 35.50 14.64
C GLY A 533 -14.67 34.51 15.52
N PHE A 534 -15.24 34.12 16.67
CA PHE A 534 -14.65 33.12 17.56
C PHE A 534 -14.97 31.67 17.09
N VAL A 535 -16.10 31.46 16.43
CA VAL A 535 -16.58 30.12 16.00
C VAL A 535 -16.05 29.70 14.61
N ILE A 536 -15.76 30.63 13.69
CA ILE A 536 -15.26 30.27 12.34
C ILE A 536 -13.83 29.69 12.36
N GLY A 537 -13.07 29.86 13.45
CA GLY A 537 -11.71 29.31 13.59
C GLY A 537 -11.62 27.85 14.03
N ILE A 538 -12.74 27.21 14.39
CA ILE A 538 -12.74 25.86 14.99
C ILE A 538 -13.63 24.94 14.13
N PRO A 539 -13.06 23.91 13.46
CA PRO A 539 -13.87 22.99 12.66
C PRO A 539 -14.95 22.31 13.52
N PHE A 540 -16.17 22.19 12.98
CA PHE A 540 -17.38 21.65 13.64
C PHE A 540 -17.15 20.37 14.46
N ASN A 541 -16.18 19.56 14.05
CA ASN A 541 -15.82 18.30 14.70
C ASN A 541 -15.22 18.51 16.11
N ILE A 542 -14.51 19.62 16.34
CA ILE A 542 -13.92 19.95 17.65
C ILE A 542 -14.99 20.48 18.61
N ILE A 543 -15.98 21.22 18.09
CA ILE A 543 -17.12 21.69 18.89
C ILE A 543 -17.95 20.51 19.41
N GLY A 544 -18.15 19.48 18.59
CA GLY A 544 -18.81 18.23 19.02
C GLY A 544 -18.04 17.49 20.13
N ILE A 545 -16.71 17.46 20.05
CA ILE A 545 -15.85 16.83 21.07
C ILE A 545 -15.87 17.63 22.38
N ILE A 546 -15.80 18.97 22.30
CA ILE A 546 -15.89 19.86 23.46
C ILE A 546 -17.25 19.72 24.14
N LEU A 547 -18.35 19.65 23.37
CA LEU A 547 -19.71 19.42 23.89
C LEU A 547 -19.86 18.03 24.54
N ALA A 548 -19.29 16.99 23.94
CA ALA A 548 -19.31 15.64 24.51
C ALA A 548 -18.56 15.60 25.85
N HIS A 549 -17.36 16.20 25.93
CA HIS A 549 -16.60 16.26 27.17
C HIS A 549 -17.22 17.17 28.23
N LEU A 550 -17.88 18.27 27.84
CA LEU A 550 -18.65 19.10 28.76
C LEU A 550 -19.87 18.37 29.31
N LEU A 551 -20.58 17.62 28.48
CA LEU A 551 -21.74 16.83 28.92
C LEU A 551 -21.31 15.70 29.86
N ASP A 552 -20.21 15.02 29.55
CA ASP A 552 -19.64 13.94 30.35
C ASP A 552 -19.09 14.47 31.69
N PHE A 553 -18.46 15.65 31.68
CA PHE A 553 -18.03 16.35 32.88
C PHE A 553 -19.23 16.72 33.77
N VAL A 554 -20.31 17.25 33.18
CA VAL A 554 -21.54 17.60 33.91
C VAL A 554 -22.21 16.34 34.48
N LEU A 555 -22.36 15.27 33.71
CA LEU A 555 -22.96 14.02 34.18
C LEU A 555 -22.14 13.39 35.32
N THR A 556 -20.83 13.28 35.13
CA THR A 556 -19.92 12.72 36.14
C THR A 556 -19.97 13.57 37.41
N PHE A 557 -20.02 14.90 37.29
CA PHE A 557 -20.07 15.81 38.41
C PHE A 557 -21.40 15.76 39.19
N PHE A 558 -22.54 15.61 38.51
CA PHE A 558 -23.83 15.42 39.18
C PHE A 558 -23.91 14.08 39.91
N VAL A 559 -23.36 13.01 39.34
CA VAL A 559 -23.26 11.71 39.99
C VAL A 559 -22.33 11.78 41.21
N GLN A 560 -21.17 12.42 41.10
CA GLN A 560 -20.23 12.61 42.22
C GLN A 560 -20.84 13.47 43.34
N SER A 561 -21.55 14.54 42.99
CA SER A 561 -22.19 15.46 43.96
C SER A 561 -23.39 14.81 44.65
N ALA A 562 -24.15 13.96 43.97
CA ALA A 562 -25.22 13.15 44.58
C ALA A 562 -24.64 12.12 45.57
N ILE A 563 -23.49 11.53 45.25
CA ILE A 563 -22.76 10.62 46.17
C ILE A 563 -22.26 11.40 47.40
N TYR A 564 -21.63 12.56 47.23
CA TYR A 564 -21.15 13.37 48.35
C TYR A 564 -22.27 13.95 49.24
N GLY A 565 -23.43 14.29 48.66
CA GLY A 565 -24.59 14.76 49.42
C GLY A 565 -25.22 13.71 50.34
N THR A 566 -25.03 12.42 50.08
CA THR A 566 -25.55 11.33 50.93
C THR A 566 -24.58 10.88 52.04
N MET A 567 -23.32 11.32 51.99
CA MET A 567 -22.23 10.86 52.87
C MET A 567 -21.90 11.79 54.04
N ILE A 568 -22.72 12.82 54.32
CA ILE A 568 -22.55 13.65 55.53
C ILE A 568 -23.41 13.09 56.66
N LYS A 569 -22.93 12.01 57.30
CA LYS A 569 -23.27 11.68 58.69
C LYS A 569 -22.21 12.31 59.59
N TYR A 570 -22.59 13.34 60.34
CA TYR A 570 -21.74 14.06 61.28
C TYR A 570 -21.33 13.18 62.47
N PRO A 571 -20.10 13.33 62.97
CA PRO A 571 -19.79 13.23 64.39
C PRO A 571 -19.50 14.61 64.99
N GLU A 572 -19.87 14.73 66.25
CA GLU A 572 -19.84 15.91 67.11
C GLU A 572 -18.42 16.47 67.29
N SER A 573 -18.24 17.78 67.12
CA SER A 573 -17.47 18.64 68.02
C SER A 573 -17.62 20.11 67.65
N ASN A 574 -17.73 20.93 68.70
CA ASN A 574 -17.99 22.35 68.67
C ASN A 574 -16.90 23.14 67.93
N GLU A 575 -17.27 23.83 66.85
CA GLU A 575 -16.83 25.19 66.57
C GLU A 575 -17.82 25.87 65.62
N SER A 576 -18.41 26.96 66.10
CA SER A 576 -19.56 27.65 65.51
C SER A 576 -19.18 28.57 64.34
N ILE A 577 -18.53 28.04 63.29
CA ILE A 577 -18.31 28.80 62.03
C ILE A 577 -18.45 27.87 60.81
N GLY A 578 -19.59 27.18 60.68
CA GLY A 578 -19.83 26.21 59.59
C GLY A 578 -21.00 26.51 58.66
N TYR A 579 -22.02 27.23 59.13
CA TYR A 579 -23.28 27.37 58.37
C TYR A 579 -23.25 28.42 57.26
N GLY A 580 -22.50 29.51 57.42
CA GLY A 580 -22.47 30.60 56.43
C GLY A 580 -21.74 30.24 55.14
N LYS A 581 -20.62 29.49 55.23
CA LYS A 581 -19.80 29.15 54.05
C LYS A 581 -20.42 28.05 53.19
N GLY A 582 -21.03 27.03 53.80
CA GLY A 582 -21.73 25.97 53.06
C GLY A 582 -22.97 26.47 52.32
N LEU A 583 -23.73 27.41 52.93
CA LEU A 583 -24.88 28.06 52.30
C LEU A 583 -24.44 28.99 51.15
N LEU A 584 -23.36 29.76 51.34
CA LEU A 584 -22.78 30.61 50.28
C LEU A 584 -22.25 29.79 49.11
N ILE A 585 -21.59 28.66 49.36
CA ILE A 585 -21.10 27.76 48.30
C ILE A 585 -22.29 27.13 47.56
N SER A 586 -23.32 26.69 48.29
CA SER A 586 -24.52 26.11 47.67
C SER A 586 -25.29 27.14 46.82
N LEU A 587 -25.43 28.38 47.31
CA LEU A 587 -26.05 29.48 46.56
C LEU A 587 -25.20 29.89 45.35
N TYR A 588 -23.87 29.90 45.49
CA TYR A 588 -22.95 30.21 44.38
C TYR A 588 -22.99 29.14 43.29
N LEU A 589 -23.04 27.86 43.67
CA LEU A 589 -23.16 26.75 42.73
C LEU A 589 -24.54 26.70 42.05
N LEU A 590 -25.61 27.07 42.78
CA LEU A 590 -26.95 27.19 42.21
C LEU A 590 -27.04 28.35 41.22
N LEU A 591 -26.34 29.46 41.50
CA LEU A 591 -26.20 30.59 40.59
C LEU A 591 -25.45 30.20 39.31
N ILE A 592 -24.35 29.44 39.44
CA ILE A 592 -23.59 28.93 38.29
C ILE A 592 -24.45 27.98 37.44
N GLY A 593 -25.17 27.04 38.07
CA GLY A 593 -26.07 26.14 37.36
C GLY A 593 -27.16 26.89 36.60
N LEU A 594 -27.71 27.96 37.19
CA LEU A 594 -28.75 28.78 36.57
C LEU A 594 -28.21 29.62 35.40
N VAL A 595 -26.97 30.13 35.52
CA VAL A 595 -26.27 30.84 34.42
C VAL A 595 -25.94 29.89 33.28
N VAL A 596 -25.41 28.70 33.57
CA VAL A 596 -25.11 27.68 32.54
C VAL A 596 -26.37 27.22 31.84
N GLY A 597 -27.46 26.98 32.59
CA GLY A 597 -28.76 26.65 32.03
C GLY A 597 -29.33 27.74 31.11
N LEU A 598 -29.21 29.01 31.51
CA LEU A 598 -29.61 30.16 30.69
C LEU A 598 -28.77 30.27 29.40
N VAL A 599 -27.47 30.02 29.46
CA VAL A 599 -26.59 30.04 28.28
C VAL A 599 -26.97 28.93 27.30
N ILE A 600 -27.23 27.72 27.79
CA ILE A 600 -27.69 26.59 26.97
C ILE A 600 -29.05 26.91 26.34
N ALA A 601 -30.00 27.44 27.12
CA ALA A 601 -31.32 27.82 26.61
C ALA A 601 -31.24 28.93 25.54
N LEU A 602 -30.39 29.93 25.74
CA LEU A 602 -30.16 31.01 24.77
C LEU A 602 -29.54 30.44 23.48
N PHE A 603 -28.63 29.48 23.61
CA PHE A 603 -27.99 28.82 22.47
C PHE A 603 -28.95 27.94 21.68
N ILE A 604 -29.81 27.16 22.36
CA ILE A 604 -30.90 26.39 21.73
C ILE A 604 -31.89 27.33 21.03
N PHE A 605 -32.25 28.45 21.65
CA PHE A 605 -33.14 29.45 21.04
C PHE A 605 -32.53 30.06 19.77
N ILE A 606 -31.22 30.35 19.79
CA ILE A 606 -30.49 30.82 18.59
C ILE A 606 -30.46 29.72 17.52
N LEU A 607 -30.22 28.46 17.88
CA LEU A 607 -30.23 27.34 16.94
C LEU A 607 -31.61 27.12 16.30
N MET A 608 -32.69 27.24 17.08
CA MET A 608 -34.06 27.17 16.61
C MET A 608 -34.42 28.36 15.70
N ALA A 609 -33.98 29.58 16.05
CA ALA A 609 -34.19 30.75 15.23
C ALA A 609 -33.44 30.68 13.89
N VAL A 610 -32.24 30.07 13.87
CA VAL A 610 -31.44 29.87 12.65
C VAL A 610 -32.03 28.77 11.77
N THR A 611 -32.61 27.71 12.35
CA THR A 611 -33.28 26.63 11.59
C THR A 611 -34.69 26.99 11.10
N GLN A 612 -35.33 28.02 11.64
CA GLN A 612 -36.56 28.61 11.07
C GLN A 612 -36.29 29.66 9.98
N TYR A 613 -35.03 30.12 9.83
CA TYR A 613 -34.62 31.10 8.82
C TYR A 613 -33.79 30.50 7.67
N ALA A 614 -33.46 29.20 7.75
CA ALA A 614 -32.94 28.37 6.66
C ALA A 614 -34.08 27.53 6.09
#